data_AF-A0A7V7HJR0-F1
#
_entry.id   AF-A0A7V7HJR0-F1
#
_cell.length_a   1.000
_cell.length_b   1.000
_cell.length_c   1.000
_cell.angle_alpha   90.00
_cell.angle_beta   90.00
_cell.angle_gamma   90.00
#
_symmetry.space_group_name_H-M   'P 1'
#
loop_
_entity.id
_entity.type
_entity.pdbx_description
1 polymer ?
#
loop_
_entity_poly.entity_id
_entity_poly.type
_entity_poly.pdbx_seq_one_letter_code
_entity_poly.pdbx_strand_id
1 'polypeptide(L)'
;MMLNNRLMIPSALLLLVCHMTILYYWIFDWQKITTPYGLFIWIGSTICGCLLYYHFKNQKSNRKILIGSSIFLIVSSSFMIFLGIVTGVTFIIVSSMP
;
A
#
# COMPACT_ATOMS: atom_id res chain seq x y z
N MET A 1 17.03 -6.66 17.40
CA MET A 1 17.65 -5.95 16.26
C MET A 1 17.15 -4.51 16.29
N MET A 2 18.03 -3.58 16.65
CA MET A 2 17.70 -2.19 16.99
C MET A 2 17.79 -1.35 15.70
N LEU A 3 16.75 -1.39 14.85
CA LEU A 3 16.75 -0.59 13.62
C LEU A 3 16.44 0.87 13.98
N ASN A 4 17.45 1.72 13.81
CA ASN A 4 17.45 3.14 14.10
C ASN A 4 16.23 3.84 13.48
N ASN A 5 15.54 4.73 14.23
CA ASN A 5 14.39 5.51 13.76
C ASN A 5 14.63 6.21 12.40
N ARG A 6 15.90 6.45 12.03
CA ARG A 6 16.31 6.99 10.72
C ARG A 6 15.90 6.14 9.51
N LEU A 7 15.75 4.81 9.65
CA LEU A 7 15.34 3.91 8.54
C LEU A 7 13.82 3.80 8.39
N MET A 8 13.06 4.24 9.39
CA MET A 8 11.61 4.12 9.43
C MET A 8 10.90 5.17 8.56
N ILE A 9 11.48 6.37 8.50
CA ILE A 9 11.02 7.46 7.65
C ILE A 9 11.17 7.12 6.15
N PRO A 10 12.35 6.69 5.65
CA PRO A 10 12.50 6.35 4.24
C PRO A 10 11.66 5.14 3.84
N SER A 11 11.44 4.15 4.70
CA SER A 11 10.54 3.05 4.39
C SER A 11 9.08 3.47 4.26
N ALA A 12 8.62 4.41 5.10
CA ALA A 12 7.26 4.96 4.99
C ALA A 12 7.10 5.82 3.73
N LEU A 13 8.12 6.61 3.36
CA LEU A 13 8.14 7.36 2.10
C LEU A 13 8.16 6.44 0.88
N LEU A 14 8.93 5.36 0.92
CA LEU A 14 8.98 4.38 -0.17
C LEU A 14 7.62 3.70 -0.32
N LEU A 15 6.95 3.36 0.79
CA LEU A 15 5.59 2.84 0.77
C LEU A 15 4.60 3.86 0.19
N LEU A 16 4.73 5.15 0.54
CA LEU A 16 3.91 6.22 -0.02
C LEU A 16 4.08 6.33 -1.54
N VAL A 17 5.32 6.30 -2.03
CA VAL A 17 5.62 6.35 -3.47
C VAL A 17 5.03 5.14 -4.19
N CYS A 18 5.11 3.94 -3.60
CA CYS A 18 4.43 2.75 -4.14
C CYS A 18 2.91 2.95 -4.24
N HIS A 19 2.26 3.50 -3.21
CA HIS A 19 0.83 3.78 -3.25
C HIS A 19 0.47 4.82 -4.32
N MET A 20 1.25 5.89 -4.46
CA MET A 20 1.05 6.88 -5.51
C MET A 20 1.22 6.30 -6.91
N THR A 21 2.17 5.38 -7.08
CA THR A 21 2.42 4.69 -8.35
C THR A 21 1.24 3.78 -8.72
N ILE A 22 0.70 3.05 -7.74
CA ILE A 22 -0.51 2.25 -7.90
C ILE A 22 -1.69 3.14 -8.28
N LEU A 23 -1.88 4.27 -7.59
CA LEU A 23 -2.92 5.25 -7.88
C LEU A 23 -2.81 5.81 -9.30
N TYR A 24 -1.59 6.14 -9.73
CA TYR A 24 -1.30 6.63 -11.07
C TYR A 24 -1.68 5.60 -12.13
N TYR A 25 -1.21 4.36 -11.98
CA TYR A 25 -1.57 3.29 -12.91
C TYR A 25 -3.07 3.00 -12.89
N TRP A 26 -3.73 3.16 -11.75
CA TRP A 26 -5.17 2.93 -11.65
C TRP A 26 -5.98 3.98 -12.41
N ILE A 27 -5.56 5.24 -12.41
CA ILE A 27 -6.24 6.33 -13.13
C ILE A 27 -5.91 6.34 -14.62
N PHE A 28 -4.63 6.23 -14.97
CA PHE A 28 -4.16 6.44 -16.35
C PHE A 28 -4.11 5.17 -17.18
N ASP A 29 -3.87 4.02 -16.55
CA ASP A 29 -3.44 2.80 -17.25
C ASP A 29 -4.01 1.56 -16.54
N TRP A 30 -5.30 1.60 -16.20
CA TRP A 30 -5.95 0.62 -15.31
C TRP A 30 -5.78 -0.83 -15.79
N GLN A 31 -5.68 -1.05 -17.11
CA GLN A 31 -5.35 -2.34 -17.73
C GLN A 31 -3.97 -2.88 -17.33
N LYS A 32 -2.97 -2.02 -17.10
CA LYS A 32 -1.65 -2.45 -16.62
C LYS A 32 -1.71 -2.91 -15.17
N ILE A 33 -2.63 -2.38 -14.37
CA ILE A 33 -2.80 -2.82 -12.98
C ILE A 33 -3.39 -4.22 -12.88
N THR A 34 -4.27 -4.60 -13.82
CA THR A 34 -4.86 -5.93 -13.91
C THR A 34 -3.93 -6.97 -14.54
N THR A 35 -2.78 -6.56 -15.08
CA THR A 35 -1.71 -7.51 -15.47
C THR A 35 -1.05 -8.16 -14.25
N PRO A 36 -0.45 -9.35 -14.41
CA PRO A 36 0.32 -9.98 -13.34
C PRO A 36 1.41 -9.08 -12.75
N TYR A 37 2.00 -8.18 -13.53
CA TYR A 37 2.98 -7.19 -13.04
C TYR A 37 2.35 -6.17 -12.09
N GLY A 38 1.18 -5.63 -12.44
CA GLY A 38 0.43 -4.70 -11.61
C GLY A 38 0.00 -5.33 -10.29
N LEU A 39 -0.53 -6.54 -10.34
CA LEU A 39 -0.89 -7.34 -9.16
C LEU A 39 0.33 -7.64 -8.27
N PHE A 40 1.50 -7.90 -8.86
CA PHE A 40 2.73 -8.14 -8.09
C PHE A 40 3.18 -6.90 -7.30
N ILE A 41 3.10 -5.71 -7.91
CA ILE A 41 3.37 -4.43 -7.23
C ILE A 41 2.36 -4.21 -6.10
N TRP A 42 1.09 -4.58 -6.33
CA TRP A 42 0.01 -4.46 -5.37
C TRP A 42 0.20 -5.35 -4.13
N ILE A 43 0.53 -6.63 -4.35
CA ILE A 43 0.84 -7.60 -3.29
C ILE A 43 2.12 -7.19 -2.56
N GLY A 44 3.15 -6.75 -3.29
CA GLY A 44 4.40 -6.26 -2.72
C GLY A 44 4.21 -5.06 -1.78
N SER A 45 3.37 -4.10 -2.18
CA SER A 45 3.00 -2.95 -1.34
C SER A 45 2.30 -3.39 -0.05
N THR A 46 1.38 -4.35 -0.15
CA THR A 46 0.63 -4.90 0.99
C THR A 46 1.55 -5.60 2.00
N ILE A 47 2.45 -6.47 1.51
CA ILE A 47 3.42 -7.17 2.35
C ILE A 47 4.37 -6.17 3.03
N CYS A 48 4.82 -5.15 2.31
CA CYS A 48 5.68 -4.11 2.85
C CYS A 48 4.97 -3.32 3.98
N GLY A 49 3.68 -3.00 3.79
CA GLY A 49 2.86 -2.35 4.82
C GLY A 49 2.70 -3.21 6.08
N CYS A 50 2.46 -4.51 5.92
CA CYS A 50 2.37 -5.46 7.04
C CYS A 50 3.71 -5.62 7.79
N LEU A 51 4.83 -5.69 7.07
CA LEU A 51 6.17 -5.74 7.67
C LEU A 51 6.46 -4.48 8.49
N LEU A 52 6.13 -3.31 7.95
CA LEU A 52 6.23 -2.06 8.71
C LEU A 52 5.35 -2.09 9.96
N TYR A 53 4.09 -2.50 9.85
CA TYR A 53 3.18 -2.61 10.98
C TYR A 53 3.74 -3.51 12.11
N TYR A 54 4.23 -4.70 11.77
CA TYR A 54 4.82 -5.62 12.74
C TYR A 54 6.06 -4.99 13.41
N HIS A 55 6.87 -4.28 12.64
CA HIS A 55 8.05 -3.60 13.15
C HIS A 55 7.68 -2.42 14.08
N PHE A 56 6.66 -1.65 13.74
CA PHE A 56 6.10 -0.59 14.59
C PHE A 56 5.56 -1.15 15.90
N LYS A 57 4.82 -2.27 15.85
CA LYS A 57 4.30 -2.95 17.04
C LYS A 57 5.41 -3.38 18.00
N ASN A 58 6.57 -3.79 17.47
CA ASN A 58 7.69 -4.28 18.26
C ASN A 58 8.62 -3.18 18.78
N GLN A 59 8.46 -1.92 18.32
CA GLN A 59 9.21 -0.79 18.84
C GLN A 59 8.49 -0.14 20.03
N LYS A 60 9.16 -0.09 21.19
CA LYS A 60 8.79 0.71 22.38
C LYS A 60 8.95 2.24 22.14
N SER A 61 8.85 2.69 20.90
CA SER A 61 9.18 4.06 20.48
C SER A 61 7.98 4.98 20.69
N ASN A 62 8.27 6.20 21.18
CA ASN A 62 7.37 7.32 21.47
C ASN A 62 5.93 7.14 20.94
N ARG A 63 4.98 6.98 21.86
CA ARG A 63 3.54 6.74 21.62
C ARG A 63 2.94 7.61 20.50
N LYS A 64 3.40 8.85 20.33
CA LYS A 64 2.97 9.76 19.24
C LYS A 64 3.38 9.27 17.83
N ILE A 65 4.60 8.78 17.66
CA ILE A 65 5.12 8.27 16.38
C ILE A 65 4.44 6.94 16.03
N LEU A 66 4.21 6.09 17.03
CA LEU A 66 3.47 4.85 16.87
C LEU A 66 2.03 5.12 16.39
N ILE A 67 1.33 6.07 17.01
CA ILE A 67 -0.04 6.47 16.62
C ILE A 67 -0.07 7.06 15.21
N GLY A 68 0.87 7.94 14.86
CA GLY A 68 0.92 8.55 13.53
C GLY A 68 1.13 7.51 12.43
N SER A 69 2.05 6.56 12.66
CA SER A 69 2.29 5.48 11.72
C SER A 69 1.15 4.47 11.64
N SER A 70 0.54 4.10 12.77
CA SER A 70 -0.60 3.18 12.74
C SER A 70 -1.79 3.77 12.02
N ILE A 71 -2.10 5.06 12.23
CA ILE A 71 -3.14 5.76 11.45
C ILE A 71 -2.77 5.79 9.96
N PHE A 72 -1.53 6.15 9.62
CA PHE A 72 -1.07 6.15 8.22
C PHE A 72 -1.22 4.77 7.56
N LEU A 73 -0.80 3.70 8.25
CA LEU A 73 -0.92 2.32 7.77
C LEU A 73 -2.38 1.87 7.65
N ILE A 74 -3.25 2.24 8.60
CA ILE A 74 -4.69 1.93 8.54
C ILE A 74 -5.31 2.63 7.33
N VAL A 75 -5.08 3.92 7.16
CA VAL A 75 -5.61 4.70 6.02
C VAL A 75 -5.11 4.13 4.70
N SER A 76 -3.81 3.83 4.60
CA SER A 76 -3.18 3.25 3.40
C SER A 76 -3.77 1.88 3.06
N SER A 77 -3.97 1.03 4.08
CA SER A 77 -4.54 -0.31 3.91
C SER A 77 -6.00 -0.26 3.48
N SER A 78 -6.82 0.59 4.13
CA SER A 78 -8.22 0.79 3.76
C SER A 78 -8.37 1.33 2.34
N PHE A 79 -7.51 2.28 1.94
CA PHE A 79 -7.49 2.84 0.60
C PHE A 79 -7.15 1.79 -0.47
N MET A 80 -6.18 0.91 -0.19
CA MET A 80 -5.84 -0.21 -1.07
C MET A 80 -6.99 -1.20 -1.23
N ILE A 81 -7.66 -1.59 -0.13
CA ILE A 81 -8.83 -2.49 -0.20
C ILE A 81 -9.93 -1.86 -1.06
N PHE A 82 -10.20 -0.56 -0.88
CA PHE A 82 -11.17 0.16 -1.70
C PHE A 82 -10.78 0.14 -3.19
N LEU A 83 -9.52 0.45 -3.53
CA LEU A 83 -9.05 0.38 -4.90
C LEU A 83 -9.21 -1.02 -5.51
N GLY A 84 -8.98 -2.08 -4.73
CA GLY A 84 -9.15 -3.45 -5.18
C GLY A 84 -10.58 -3.77 -5.58
N ILE A 85 -11.54 -3.34 -4.75
CA ILE A 85 -12.96 -3.52 -5.04
C ILE A 85 -13.32 -2.80 -6.34
N VAL A 86 -12.93 -1.54 -6.50
CA VAL A 86 -13.25 -0.78 -7.73
C VAL A 86 -12.53 -1.38 -8.95
N THR A 87 -11.31 -1.87 -8.79
CA THR A 87 -10.56 -2.58 -9.86
C THR A 87 -11.26 -3.88 -10.27
N GLY A 88 -11.77 -4.64 -9.30
CA GLY A 88 -12.55 -5.86 -9.58
C GLY A 88 -13.84 -5.54 -10.33
N VAL A 89 -14.56 -4.50 -9.92
CA VAL A 89 -15.79 -4.06 -10.60
C VAL A 89 -15.50 -3.59 -12.03
N THR A 90 -14.47 -2.77 -12.23
CA THR A 90 -14.07 -2.30 -13.58
C THR A 90 -13.63 -3.44 -14.49
N PHE A 91 -12.89 -4.43 -13.95
CA PHE A 91 -12.52 -5.62 -14.71
C PHE A 91 -13.75 -6.39 -15.20
N ILE A 92 -14.74 -6.62 -14.33
CA ILE A 92 -15.99 -7.30 -14.72
C ILE A 92 -16.74 -6.50 -15.79
N ILE A 93 -16.88 -5.19 -15.61
CA ILE A 93 -17.56 -4.31 -16.58
C ILE A 93 -16.87 -4.38 -17.95
N VAL A 94 -15.54 -4.29 -17.99
CA VAL A 94 -14.83 -4.32 -19.29
C VAL A 94 -14.81 -5.72 -19.90
N SER A 95 -14.71 -6.78 -19.11
CA SER A 95 -14.80 -8.16 -19.62
C SER A 95 -16.20 -8.51 -20.16
N SER A 96 -17.22 -7.73 -19.79
CA SER A 96 -18.60 -7.90 -20.25
C SER A 96 -18.96 -6.97 -21.41
N MET A 97 -18.06 -6.07 -21.82
CA MET A 97 -18.18 -5.35 -23.08
C MET A 97 -17.72 -6.27 -24.23
N PRO A 98 -18.57 -6.52 -25.24
CA PRO A 98 -18.22 -7.35 -26.39
C PRO A 98 -17.20 -6.68 -27.33
#